data_AF-A0A7V2YDX5-F1
#
_entry.id   AF-A0A7V2YDX5-F1
#
_cell.length_a   1.000
_cell.length_b   1.000
_cell.length_c   1.000
_cell.angle_alpha   90.00
_cell.angle_beta   90.00
_cell.angle_gamma   90.00
#
_symmetry.space_group_name_H-M   'P 1'
#
loop_
_entity.id
_entity.type
_entity.pdbx_description
1 polymer ?
#
loop_
_entity_poly.entity_id
_entity_poly.type
_entity_poly.pdbx_seq_one_letter_code
_entity_poly.pdbx_strand_id
1 'polypeptide(L)'
;MKLRGKSLGKPWKDLSVRGPMTEAPQQRGLTLIEMAIVLVVLGIVLGMTLPLLSELSRHRHFRSTQRDLDEIREALVGYAGIHGRLPLADTNGDGMGDAGQVTGSLPFLELGVPAVDAWRNSYHYDVNQALTTTGSLSALCAALSSLGSSALPQLAFSQGGTSSAQALVVISKGENSALDGGNGDGDRIYESHTPTGNFDDLSFGLNPNTLYSRLSCSGTGGGGACASYTVVNRRPVDIYARGGGYALCTQVPGNGAGSFLVFSGQSVSVYGNLNQCQNDVNPSIIAYPQCASADADSDCQVRWTNTGLAEE
;
A
#
# COMPACT_ATOMS: atom_id res chain seq x y z
N MET A 1 -84.15 65.81 8.05
CA MET A 1 -84.29 67.15 7.43
C MET A 1 -84.13 66.99 5.92
N LYS A 2 -85.05 67.54 5.14
CA LYS A 2 -85.07 67.62 3.64
C LYS A 2 -83.71 68.14 3.12
N LEU A 3 -83.30 67.84 1.89
CA LEU A 3 -83.56 68.66 0.68
C LEU A 3 -83.17 67.83 -0.57
N ARG A 4 -84.12 67.37 -1.39
CA ARG A 4 -84.47 67.88 -2.75
C ARG A 4 -83.53 68.93 -3.40
N GLY A 5 -83.16 68.68 -4.66
CA GLY A 5 -82.85 69.69 -5.69
C GLY A 5 -82.09 69.09 -6.88
N LYS A 6 -82.75 68.76 -8.00
CA LYS A 6 -82.88 69.54 -9.27
C LYS A 6 -81.56 69.58 -10.08
N SER A 7 -81.47 68.92 -11.25
CA SER A 7 -82.01 69.27 -12.59
C SER A 7 -81.07 70.19 -13.40
N LEU A 8 -81.04 69.96 -14.73
CA LEU A 8 -80.41 70.73 -15.83
C LEU A 8 -78.97 70.26 -16.16
N GLY A 9 -78.54 69.98 -17.38
CA GLY A 9 -79.13 70.08 -18.71
C GLY A 9 -78.05 70.38 -19.76
N LYS A 10 -77.86 69.44 -20.70
CA LYS A 10 -77.35 69.62 -22.09
C LYS A 10 -75.82 69.90 -22.31
N PRO A 11 -75.29 69.93 -23.56
CA PRO A 11 -74.76 68.74 -24.27
C PRO A 11 -73.46 69.05 -25.05
N TRP A 12 -72.30 68.46 -24.74
CA TRP A 12 -71.09 68.83 -25.48
C TRP A 12 -70.27 67.62 -25.91
N LYS A 13 -70.43 67.33 -27.21
CA LYS A 13 -69.39 67.04 -28.20
C LYS A 13 -68.43 65.89 -27.88
N ASP A 14 -68.71 64.81 -28.60
CA ASP A 14 -67.77 63.97 -29.34
C ASP A 14 -66.33 64.53 -29.41
N LEU A 15 -65.42 63.91 -28.67
CA LEU A 15 -63.99 63.88 -28.95
C LEU A 15 -63.48 62.47 -28.61
N SER A 16 -63.64 61.58 -29.59
CA SER A 16 -62.90 60.31 -29.67
C SER A 16 -61.38 60.60 -29.73
N VAL A 17 -60.73 60.65 -28.58
CA VAL A 17 -59.27 60.51 -28.49
C VAL A 17 -58.94 59.02 -28.55
N ARG A 18 -58.50 58.55 -29.72
CA ARG A 18 -57.94 57.21 -29.87
C ARG A 18 -56.55 57.20 -29.23
N GLY A 19 -56.42 56.56 -28.07
CA GLY A 19 -55.12 56.20 -27.50
C GLY A 19 -54.42 55.12 -28.34
N PRO A 20 -53.07 55.04 -28.33
CA PRO A 20 -52.34 54.00 -29.02
C PRO A 20 -52.69 52.63 -28.43
N MET A 21 -53.05 51.69 -29.31
CA MET A 21 -53.33 50.31 -28.95
C MET A 21 -52.06 49.68 -28.40
N THR A 22 -52.10 49.28 -27.13
CA THR A 22 -51.12 48.36 -26.54
C THR A 22 -51.24 47.03 -27.27
N GLU A 23 -50.22 46.66 -28.05
CA GLU A 23 -50.15 45.35 -28.67
C GLU A 23 -50.05 44.28 -27.58
N ALA A 24 -51.06 43.42 -27.50
CA ALA A 24 -51.00 42.19 -26.71
C ALA A 24 -49.99 41.24 -27.38
N PRO A 25 -49.10 40.58 -26.61
CA PRO A 25 -48.14 39.66 -27.18
C PRO A 25 -48.89 38.49 -27.84
N GLN A 26 -48.75 38.38 -29.16
CA GLN A 26 -49.29 37.28 -29.95
C GLN A 26 -48.68 35.97 -29.45
N GLN A 27 -49.51 35.10 -28.86
CA GLN A 27 -49.10 33.74 -28.53
C GLN A 27 -48.92 32.96 -29.83
N ARG A 28 -47.66 32.81 -30.24
CA ARG A 28 -47.29 31.90 -31.33
C ARG A 28 -47.40 30.47 -30.80
N GLY A 29 -48.41 29.73 -31.26
CA GLY A 29 -48.53 28.30 -31.00
C GLY A 29 -47.48 27.51 -31.77
N LEU A 30 -46.96 26.45 -31.15
CA LEU A 30 -46.02 25.51 -31.78
C LEU A 30 -46.69 24.82 -32.96
N THR A 31 -46.01 24.78 -34.10
CA THR A 31 -46.53 24.08 -35.29
C THR A 31 -46.33 22.57 -35.15
N LEU A 32 -47.18 21.76 -35.81
CA LEU A 32 -47.04 20.29 -35.83
C LEU A 32 -45.65 19.83 -36.32
N ILE A 33 -45.08 20.54 -37.29
CA ILE A 33 -43.76 20.23 -37.84
C ILE A 33 -42.64 20.55 -36.84
N GLU A 34 -42.79 21.61 -36.05
CA GLU A 34 -41.83 22.01 -35.03
C GLU A 34 -41.78 20.99 -33.89
N MET A 35 -42.94 20.48 -33.45
CA MET A 35 -42.99 19.37 -32.49
C MET A 35 -42.38 18.08 -33.06
N ALA A 36 -42.56 17.78 -34.35
CA ALA A 36 -41.95 16.61 -34.98
C ALA A 36 -40.42 16.71 -35.00
N ILE A 37 -39.86 17.88 -35.34
CA ILE A 37 -38.40 18.09 -35.34
C ILE A 37 -37.85 18.03 -33.91
N VAL A 38 -38.53 18.62 -32.94
CA VAL A 38 -38.13 18.59 -31.52
C VAL A 38 -38.02 17.14 -31.02
N LEU A 39 -39.00 16.29 -31.33
CA LEU A 39 -38.97 14.88 -30.93
C LEU A 39 -37.86 14.08 -31.61
N VAL A 40 -37.56 14.36 -32.89
CA VAL A 40 -36.42 13.75 -33.58
C VAL A 40 -35.10 14.15 -32.94
N VAL A 41 -34.90 15.44 -32.66
CA VAL A 41 -33.69 15.94 -32.00
C VAL A 41 -33.55 15.36 -30.59
N LEU A 42 -34.63 15.32 -29.81
CA LEU A 42 -34.64 14.66 -28.49
C LEU A 42 -34.31 13.18 -28.58
N GLY A 43 -34.86 12.47 -29.56
CA GLY A 43 -34.55 11.06 -29.81
C GLY A 43 -33.06 10.84 -30.10
N ILE A 44 -32.46 11.70 -30.92
CA ILE A 44 -31.02 11.66 -31.23
C ILE A 44 -30.18 11.96 -29.99
N VAL A 45 -30.51 13.02 -29.24
CA VAL A 45 -29.78 13.41 -28.02
C VAL A 45 -29.85 12.31 -26.95
N LEU A 46 -31.02 11.76 -26.70
CA LEU A 46 -31.19 10.66 -25.74
C LEU A 46 -30.48 9.38 -26.21
N GLY A 47 -30.54 9.10 -27.52
CA GLY A 47 -29.84 7.95 -28.11
C GLY A 47 -28.31 8.01 -27.97
N MET A 48 -27.71 9.21 -28.05
CA MET A 48 -26.26 9.39 -27.92
C MET A 48 -25.77 9.53 -26.47
N THR A 49 -26.60 10.04 -25.57
CA THR A 49 -26.18 10.35 -24.18
C THR A 49 -26.04 9.11 -23.30
N LEU A 50 -26.89 8.09 -23.48
CA LEU A 50 -26.85 6.85 -22.68
C LEU A 50 -25.53 6.06 -22.80
N PRO A 51 -24.99 5.74 -23.99
CA PRO A 51 -23.73 5.01 -24.10
C PRO A 51 -22.53 5.80 -23.57
N LEU A 52 -22.59 7.14 -23.63
CA LEU A 52 -21.54 7.98 -23.06
C LEU A 52 -21.51 7.90 -21.53
N LEU A 53 -22.67 7.84 -20.87
CA LEU A 53 -22.76 7.73 -19.42
C LEU A 53 -22.23 6.39 -18.90
N SER A 54 -22.50 5.28 -19.61
CA SER A 54 -21.98 3.95 -19.23
C SER A 54 -20.46 3.89 -19.33
N GLU A 55 -19.87 4.39 -20.42
CA GLU A 55 -18.41 4.43 -20.60
C GLU A 55 -17.74 5.33 -19.55
N LEU A 56 -18.33 6.48 -19.25
CA LEU A 56 -17.83 7.35 -18.18
C LEU A 56 -17.89 6.66 -16.81
N SER A 57 -18.95 5.89 -16.52
CA SER A 57 -19.03 5.12 -15.28
C SER A 57 -17.95 4.05 -15.23
N ARG A 58 -17.78 3.27 -16.30
CA ARG A 58 -16.75 2.23 -16.41
C ARG A 58 -15.35 2.77 -16.17
N HIS A 59 -15.01 3.90 -16.80
CA HIS A 59 -13.73 4.56 -16.56
C HIS A 59 -13.54 5.05 -15.11
N ARG A 60 -14.61 5.48 -14.43
CA ARG A 60 -14.55 5.86 -13.01
C ARG A 60 -14.32 4.64 -12.13
N HIS A 61 -15.05 3.55 -12.36
CA HIS A 61 -14.88 2.29 -11.62
C HIS A 61 -13.46 1.74 -11.78
N PHE A 62 -12.93 1.75 -13.00
CA PHE A 62 -11.56 1.34 -13.28
C PHE A 62 -10.53 2.17 -12.50
N ARG A 63 -10.64 3.50 -12.54
CA ARG A 63 -9.74 4.40 -11.80
C ARG A 63 -9.87 4.27 -10.28
N SER A 64 -11.09 4.00 -9.79
CA SER A 64 -11.29 3.74 -8.36
C SER A 64 -10.60 2.45 -7.96
N THR A 65 -10.87 1.36 -8.68
CA THR A 65 -10.28 0.04 -8.41
C THR A 65 -8.75 0.08 -8.48
N GLN A 66 -8.17 0.79 -9.44
CA GLN A 66 -6.71 0.95 -9.50
C GLN A 66 -6.15 1.63 -8.24
N ARG A 67 -6.83 2.67 -7.74
CA ARG A 67 -6.44 3.35 -6.50
C ARG A 67 -6.55 2.41 -5.30
N ASP A 68 -7.64 1.64 -5.23
CA ASP A 68 -7.88 0.69 -4.16
C ASP A 68 -6.79 -0.40 -4.18
N LEU A 69 -6.41 -0.91 -5.35
CA LEU A 69 -5.30 -1.86 -5.51
C LEU A 69 -3.94 -1.27 -5.09
N ASP A 70 -3.69 0.00 -5.37
CA ASP A 70 -2.47 0.69 -4.91
C ASP A 70 -2.47 0.84 -3.37
N GLU A 71 -3.61 1.15 -2.75
CA GLU A 71 -3.77 1.20 -1.30
C GLU A 71 -3.56 -0.18 -0.66
N ILE A 72 -4.17 -1.22 -1.22
CA ILE A 72 -4.00 -2.62 -0.80
C ILE A 72 -2.53 -3.04 -0.89
N ARG A 73 -1.83 -2.68 -1.96
CA ARG A 73 -0.40 -2.95 -2.12
C ARG A 73 0.41 -2.37 -0.97
N GLU A 74 0.19 -1.10 -0.62
CA GLU A 74 0.92 -0.46 0.47
C GLU A 74 0.56 -1.08 1.84
N ALA A 75 -0.72 -1.40 2.08
CA ALA A 75 -1.15 -2.08 3.29
C ALA A 75 -0.49 -3.45 3.47
N LEU A 76 -0.38 -4.24 2.39
CA LEU A 76 0.29 -5.54 2.41
C LEU A 76 1.80 -5.42 2.69
N VAL A 77 2.47 -4.41 2.13
CA VAL A 77 3.88 -4.14 2.43
C VAL A 77 4.05 -3.73 3.89
N GLY A 78 3.17 -2.87 4.42
CA GLY A 78 3.19 -2.45 5.82
C GLY A 78 2.94 -3.61 6.79
N TYR A 79 1.95 -4.46 6.49
CA TYR A 79 1.65 -5.66 7.27
C TYR A 79 2.87 -6.59 7.33
N ALA A 80 3.52 -6.83 6.18
CA ALA A 80 4.74 -7.62 6.11
C ALA A 80 5.88 -7.07 6.97
N GLY A 81 6.05 -5.74 7.00
CA GLY A 81 7.07 -5.08 7.83
C GLY A 81 6.79 -5.20 9.34
N ILE A 82 5.53 -5.10 9.75
CA ILE A 82 5.13 -5.13 11.16
C ILE A 82 5.09 -6.56 11.71
N HIS A 83 4.48 -7.48 10.97
CA HIS A 83 4.24 -8.85 11.44
C HIS A 83 5.33 -9.83 11.03
N GLY A 84 6.27 -9.42 10.17
CA GLY A 84 7.32 -10.29 9.65
C GLY A 84 6.76 -11.47 8.87
N ARG A 85 5.57 -11.32 8.26
CA ARG A 85 4.89 -12.29 7.39
C ARG A 85 3.82 -11.59 6.57
N LEU A 86 3.39 -12.21 5.47
CA LEU A 86 2.19 -11.81 4.74
C LEU A 86 0.94 -12.46 5.38
N PRO A 87 -0.24 -11.81 5.28
CA PRO A 87 -1.46 -12.37 5.82
C PRO A 87 -1.90 -13.59 5.01
N LEU A 88 -2.69 -14.46 5.62
CA LEU A 88 -3.34 -15.58 4.93
C LEU A 88 -4.60 -15.10 4.20
N ALA A 89 -5.10 -15.91 3.26
CA ALA A 89 -6.33 -15.58 2.55
C ALA A 89 -7.57 -15.78 3.42
N ASP A 90 -8.60 -14.98 3.19
CA ASP A 90 -9.93 -15.15 3.78
C ASP A 90 -10.78 -16.05 2.88
N THR A 91 -11.25 -17.18 3.42
CA THR A 91 -12.13 -18.13 2.71
C THR A 91 -13.54 -18.18 3.28
N ASN A 92 -13.77 -17.55 4.43
CA ASN A 92 -15.03 -17.63 5.18
C ASN A 92 -15.85 -16.31 5.09
N GLY A 93 -15.23 -15.22 4.63
CA GLY A 93 -15.83 -13.91 4.41
C GLY A 93 -15.89 -12.99 5.64
N ASP A 94 -15.19 -13.33 6.73
CA ASP A 94 -15.11 -12.52 7.95
C ASP A 94 -14.10 -11.37 7.86
N GLY A 95 -13.31 -11.30 6.78
CA GLY A 95 -12.30 -10.28 6.53
C GLY A 95 -10.96 -10.51 7.21
N MET A 96 -10.73 -11.69 7.80
CA MET A 96 -9.48 -12.09 8.44
C MET A 96 -8.83 -13.27 7.71
N GLY A 97 -7.50 -13.40 7.79
CA GLY A 97 -6.81 -14.53 7.17
C GLY A 97 -7.11 -15.86 7.87
N ASP A 98 -7.48 -16.89 7.09
CA ASP A 98 -7.76 -18.23 7.58
C ASP A 98 -6.50 -19.11 7.62
N ALA A 99 -6.35 -19.87 8.71
CA ALA A 99 -5.19 -20.72 8.94
C ALA A 99 -4.95 -21.71 7.78
N GLY A 100 -3.77 -21.63 7.17
CA GLY A 100 -3.35 -22.52 6.07
C GLY A 100 -3.94 -22.19 4.70
N GLN A 101 -4.77 -21.15 4.59
CA GLN A 101 -5.35 -20.74 3.31
C GLN A 101 -4.45 -19.72 2.62
N VAL A 102 -3.93 -20.10 1.46
CA VAL A 102 -3.03 -19.25 0.66
C VAL A 102 -3.73 -18.57 -0.52
N THR A 103 -4.93 -19.02 -0.87
CA THR A 103 -5.73 -18.48 -1.97
C THR A 103 -7.17 -18.28 -1.47
N GLY A 104 -7.79 -17.16 -1.80
CA GLY A 104 -9.14 -16.81 -1.36
C GLY A 104 -9.47 -15.35 -1.60
N SER A 105 -10.27 -14.76 -0.73
CA SER A 105 -10.51 -13.32 -0.69
C SER A 105 -9.41 -12.60 0.09
N LEU A 106 -9.21 -11.32 -0.23
CA LEU A 106 -8.31 -10.45 0.53
C LEU A 106 -8.83 -10.28 1.98
N PRO A 107 -7.98 -10.46 3.02
CA PRO A 107 -8.36 -10.24 4.42
C PRO A 107 -8.46 -8.73 4.73
N PHE A 108 -9.57 -8.14 4.31
CA PHE A 108 -9.74 -6.68 4.26
C PHE A 108 -9.84 -6.02 5.65
N LEU A 109 -10.39 -6.71 6.65
CA LEU A 109 -10.43 -6.18 8.03
C LEU A 109 -9.06 -6.24 8.68
N GLU A 110 -8.30 -7.31 8.44
CA GLU A 110 -6.94 -7.46 8.95
C GLU A 110 -5.99 -6.38 8.38
N LEU A 111 -6.18 -6.02 7.11
CA LEU A 111 -5.39 -4.99 6.42
C LEU A 111 -5.92 -3.57 6.60
N GLY A 112 -7.18 -3.40 7.00
CA GLY A 112 -7.83 -2.09 7.13
C GLY A 112 -8.09 -1.41 5.78
N VAL A 113 -8.40 -2.18 4.74
CA VAL A 113 -8.58 -1.73 3.35
C VAL A 113 -10.01 -1.98 2.85
N PRO A 114 -10.42 -1.41 1.69
CA PRO A 114 -11.72 -1.71 1.10
C PRO A 114 -11.95 -3.21 0.87
N ALA A 115 -13.14 -3.70 1.24
CA ALA A 115 -13.51 -5.11 1.11
C ALA A 115 -13.83 -5.53 -0.33
N VAL A 116 -14.32 -4.57 -1.13
CA VAL A 116 -14.81 -4.81 -2.47
C VAL A 116 -14.34 -3.72 -3.42
N ASP A 117 -14.21 -4.07 -4.70
CA ASP A 117 -13.91 -3.13 -5.76
C ASP A 117 -15.12 -2.26 -6.14
N ALA A 118 -14.90 -1.40 -7.14
CA ALA A 118 -15.90 -0.47 -7.60
C ALA A 118 -17.13 -1.14 -8.27
N TRP A 119 -17.05 -2.44 -8.57
CA TRP A 119 -18.15 -3.27 -9.09
C TRP A 119 -18.80 -4.15 -8.03
N ARG A 120 -18.39 -4.02 -6.76
CA ARG A 120 -18.87 -4.79 -5.59
C ARG A 120 -18.39 -6.24 -5.54
N ASN A 121 -17.26 -6.55 -6.18
CA ASN A 121 -16.62 -7.86 -6.08
C ASN A 121 -15.54 -7.86 -5.01
N SER A 122 -15.39 -8.97 -4.28
CA SER A 122 -14.22 -9.16 -3.41
C SER A 122 -12.96 -9.36 -4.25
N TYR A 123 -11.86 -8.79 -3.76
CA TYR A 123 -10.53 -9.00 -4.35
C TYR A 123 -10.09 -10.44 -4.14
N HIS A 124 -9.72 -11.11 -5.23
CA HIS A 124 -9.02 -12.39 -5.18
C HIS A 124 -7.60 -12.15 -4.66
N TYR A 125 -7.17 -12.96 -3.70
CA TYR A 125 -5.87 -12.88 -3.05
C TYR A 125 -5.18 -14.24 -3.11
N ASP A 126 -3.93 -14.25 -3.53
CA ASP A 126 -3.07 -15.42 -3.52
C ASP A 126 -1.69 -15.04 -2.97
N VAL A 127 -1.20 -15.79 -1.99
CA VAL A 127 0.07 -15.54 -1.31
C VAL A 127 1.00 -16.75 -1.37
N ASN A 128 2.30 -16.49 -1.43
CA ASN A 128 3.29 -17.53 -1.32
C ASN A 128 3.33 -18.09 0.11
N GLN A 129 3.14 -19.40 0.25
CA GLN A 129 3.07 -20.07 1.55
C GLN A 129 4.34 -19.89 2.40
N ALA A 130 5.51 -19.79 1.78
CA ALA A 130 6.77 -19.59 2.51
C ALA A 130 6.81 -18.24 3.24
N LEU A 131 6.00 -17.28 2.82
CA LEU A 131 5.97 -15.92 3.37
C LEU A 131 4.88 -15.70 4.42
N THR A 132 4.01 -16.69 4.68
CA THR A 132 2.92 -16.59 5.67
C THR A 132 3.25 -17.22 7.02
N THR A 133 4.31 -18.03 7.07
CA THR A 133 4.68 -18.83 8.26
C THR A 133 5.84 -18.23 9.05
N THR A 134 6.39 -17.11 8.60
CA THR A 134 7.51 -16.41 9.25
C THR A 134 7.04 -15.64 10.50
N GLY A 135 7.95 -15.48 11.47
CA GLY A 135 7.64 -14.83 12.76
C GLY A 135 8.45 -13.56 13.04
N SER A 136 9.32 -13.16 12.12
CA SER A 136 10.16 -11.97 12.24
C SER A 136 10.53 -11.43 10.87
N LEU A 137 10.89 -10.15 10.80
CA LEU A 137 11.28 -9.50 9.55
C LEU A 137 12.53 -10.15 8.94
N SER A 138 13.52 -10.51 9.75
CA SER A 138 14.71 -11.25 9.30
C SER A 138 14.35 -12.60 8.66
N ALA A 139 13.44 -13.38 9.27
CA ALA A 139 12.99 -14.65 8.71
C ALA A 139 12.22 -14.47 7.39
N LEU A 140 11.40 -13.42 7.30
CA LEU A 140 10.71 -13.06 6.06
C LEU A 140 11.69 -12.68 4.94
N CYS A 141 12.70 -11.87 5.25
CA CYS A 141 13.74 -11.47 4.31
C CYS A 141 14.55 -12.69 3.80
N ALA A 142 14.90 -13.62 4.69
CA ALA A 142 15.53 -14.88 4.31
C ALA A 142 14.63 -15.70 3.38
N ALA A 143 13.34 -15.84 3.72
CA ALA A 143 12.37 -16.54 2.88
C ALA A 143 12.24 -15.90 1.48
N LEU A 144 12.12 -14.57 1.41
CA LEU A 144 12.06 -13.80 0.16
C LEU A 144 13.29 -14.03 -0.74
N SER A 145 14.49 -14.04 -0.15
CA SER A 145 15.74 -14.29 -0.88
C SER A 145 15.89 -15.73 -1.39
N SER A 146 15.19 -16.67 -0.76
CA SER A 146 15.22 -18.10 -1.09
C SER A 146 14.14 -18.54 -2.07
N LEU A 147 13.21 -17.65 -2.46
CA LEU A 147 12.13 -17.98 -3.38
C LEU A 147 12.69 -18.36 -4.76
N GLY A 148 12.40 -19.59 -5.18
CA GLY A 148 12.75 -20.08 -6.51
C GLY A 148 11.91 -19.43 -7.61
N SER A 149 12.42 -19.48 -8.85
CA SER A 149 11.73 -18.95 -10.03
C SER A 149 10.38 -19.63 -10.32
N SER A 150 10.20 -20.87 -9.86
CA SER A 150 8.96 -21.64 -9.99
C SER A 150 8.04 -21.54 -8.77
N ALA A 151 8.33 -20.66 -7.80
CA ALA A 151 7.49 -20.50 -6.63
C ALA A 151 6.13 -19.88 -7.02
N LEU A 152 5.06 -20.39 -6.41
CA LEU A 152 3.69 -19.90 -6.60
C LEU A 152 3.32 -18.85 -5.53
N PRO A 153 2.47 -17.86 -5.84
CA PRO A 153 1.85 -17.63 -7.15
C PRO A 153 2.81 -17.02 -8.17
N GLN A 154 2.48 -17.14 -9.45
CA GLN A 154 3.20 -16.46 -10.54
C GLN A 154 2.31 -15.45 -11.25
N LEU A 155 2.94 -14.47 -11.90
CA LEU A 155 2.24 -13.47 -12.71
C LEU A 155 2.98 -13.23 -14.04
N ALA A 156 2.25 -13.28 -15.15
CA ALA A 156 2.69 -12.88 -16.48
C ALA A 156 2.13 -11.50 -16.84
N PHE A 157 2.99 -10.57 -17.26
CA PHE A 157 2.59 -9.18 -17.60
C PHE A 157 2.14 -9.00 -19.07
N SER A 158 1.82 -10.11 -19.73
CA SER A 158 1.27 -10.16 -21.08
C SER A 158 0.59 -11.51 -21.27
N GLN A 159 -0.46 -11.56 -22.07
CA GLN A 159 -1.15 -12.80 -22.43
C GLN A 159 -0.16 -13.83 -23.01
N GLY A 160 -0.06 -15.02 -22.39
CA GLY A 160 0.89 -16.07 -22.80
C GLY A 160 2.38 -15.70 -22.65
N GLY A 161 2.69 -14.66 -21.87
CA GLY A 161 4.07 -14.26 -21.59
C GLY A 161 4.76 -15.17 -20.57
N THR A 162 6.05 -14.96 -20.37
CA THR A 162 6.79 -15.65 -19.29
C THR A 162 6.27 -15.19 -17.94
N SER A 163 5.82 -16.14 -17.14
CA SER A 163 5.40 -15.89 -15.76
C SER A 163 6.61 -15.72 -14.85
N SER A 164 6.46 -14.92 -13.80
CA SER A 164 7.50 -14.73 -12.78
C SER A 164 6.92 -14.95 -11.39
N ALA A 165 7.68 -15.62 -10.52
CA ALA A 165 7.29 -15.84 -9.13
C ALA A 165 7.01 -14.51 -8.42
N GLN A 166 5.87 -14.46 -7.74
CA GLN A 166 5.44 -13.33 -6.93
C GLN A 166 5.43 -13.73 -5.45
N ALA A 167 5.61 -12.75 -4.57
CA ALA A 167 5.35 -12.91 -3.14
C ALA A 167 3.85 -13.10 -2.89
N LEU A 168 3.03 -12.35 -3.63
CA LEU A 168 1.57 -12.44 -3.66
C LEU A 168 1.02 -11.84 -4.96
N VAL A 169 -0.23 -12.16 -5.27
CA VAL A 169 -1.03 -11.57 -6.36
C VAL A 169 -2.39 -11.17 -5.79
N VAL A 170 -2.87 -10.00 -6.20
CA VAL A 170 -4.24 -9.51 -5.93
C VAL A 170 -4.93 -9.22 -7.26
N ILE A 171 -6.19 -9.63 -7.40
CA ILE A 171 -6.98 -9.45 -8.62
C ILE A 171 -8.37 -8.91 -8.28
N SER A 172 -8.80 -7.87 -8.99
CA SER A 172 -10.20 -7.46 -9.09
C SER A 172 -10.82 -8.17 -10.29
N LYS A 173 -12.01 -8.75 -10.08
CA LYS A 173 -12.80 -9.51 -11.07
C LYS A 173 -13.54 -8.61 -12.08
N GLY A 174 -13.21 -7.32 -12.11
CA GLY A 174 -13.80 -6.37 -13.04
C GLY A 174 -15.33 -6.26 -13.01
N GLU A 175 -15.87 -5.90 -14.16
CA GLU A 175 -17.29 -5.66 -14.44
C GLU A 175 -18.07 -6.97 -14.57
N ASN A 176 -17.45 -8.03 -15.12
CA ASN A 176 -18.09 -9.33 -15.32
C ASN A 176 -18.16 -10.18 -14.05
N SER A 177 -17.48 -9.77 -12.97
CA SER A 177 -17.48 -10.45 -11.67
C SER A 177 -16.88 -11.87 -11.70
N ALA A 178 -16.07 -12.17 -12.71
CA ALA A 178 -15.38 -13.43 -12.93
C ALA A 178 -13.88 -13.21 -13.09
N LEU A 179 -13.08 -14.24 -12.83
CA LEU A 179 -11.68 -14.24 -13.20
C LEU A 179 -11.58 -14.74 -14.64
N ASP A 180 -10.90 -13.99 -15.50
CA ASP A 180 -10.82 -14.21 -16.93
C ASP A 180 -9.48 -14.83 -17.36
N GLY A 181 -9.51 -15.58 -18.47
CA GLY A 181 -8.30 -16.18 -19.04
C GLY A 181 -7.58 -17.12 -18.06
N GLY A 182 -6.26 -16.96 -17.93
CA GLY A 182 -5.44 -17.73 -16.97
C GLY A 182 -5.74 -17.40 -15.51
N ASN A 183 -6.47 -16.31 -15.20
CA ASN A 183 -6.75 -15.98 -13.80
C ASN A 183 -7.78 -16.93 -13.15
N GLY A 184 -8.58 -17.63 -13.97
CA GLY A 184 -9.69 -18.46 -13.51
C GLY A 184 -9.47 -19.98 -13.57
N ASP A 185 -8.29 -20.46 -13.98
CA ASP A 185 -8.04 -21.90 -14.19
C ASP A 185 -7.58 -22.66 -12.93
N GLY A 186 -7.17 -21.94 -11.89
CA GLY A 186 -6.78 -22.49 -10.59
C GLY A 186 -5.35 -23.02 -10.51
N ASP A 187 -4.49 -22.80 -11.51
CA ASP A 187 -3.10 -23.25 -11.49
C ASP A 187 -2.15 -22.31 -10.71
N ARG A 188 -2.67 -21.14 -10.28
CA ARG A 188 -1.97 -20.05 -9.55
C ARG A 188 -0.89 -19.34 -10.39
N ILE A 189 -1.04 -19.40 -11.72
CA ILE A 189 -0.26 -18.67 -12.71
C ILE A 189 -1.20 -17.63 -13.36
N TYR A 190 -1.13 -16.42 -12.83
CA TYR A 190 -2.03 -15.34 -13.22
C TYR A 190 -1.48 -14.54 -14.42
N GLU A 191 -2.36 -13.81 -15.08
CA GLU A 191 -2.05 -12.90 -16.17
C GLU A 191 -2.51 -11.46 -15.86
N SER A 192 -1.70 -10.50 -16.29
CA SER A 192 -1.98 -9.07 -16.22
C SER A 192 -1.74 -8.48 -17.59
N HIS A 193 -2.78 -8.01 -18.27
CA HIS A 193 -2.65 -7.28 -19.53
C HIS A 193 -3.73 -6.21 -19.69
N THR A 194 -3.60 -5.39 -20.73
CA THR A 194 -4.58 -4.33 -21.02
C THR A 194 -5.99 -4.93 -21.14
N PRO A 195 -7.00 -4.33 -20.48
CA PRO A 195 -8.37 -4.82 -20.56
C PRO A 195 -8.89 -4.89 -21.99
N THR A 196 -9.61 -5.96 -22.30
CA THR A 196 -10.30 -6.20 -23.57
C THR A 196 -11.77 -6.48 -23.33
N GLY A 197 -12.55 -6.79 -24.38
CA GLY A 197 -13.96 -7.14 -24.22
C GLY A 197 -14.21 -8.40 -23.37
N ASN A 198 -13.23 -9.30 -23.28
CA ASN A 198 -13.32 -10.59 -22.57
C ASN A 198 -12.27 -10.72 -21.46
N PHE A 199 -11.62 -9.60 -21.09
CA PHE A 199 -10.63 -9.56 -20.02
C PHE A 199 -10.75 -8.20 -19.36
N ASP A 200 -11.43 -8.12 -18.23
CA ASP A 200 -11.61 -6.90 -17.45
C ASP A 200 -10.96 -6.97 -16.06
N ASP A 201 -10.26 -8.07 -15.80
CA ASP A 201 -9.44 -8.26 -14.60
C ASP A 201 -8.37 -7.18 -14.46
N LEU A 202 -8.27 -6.65 -13.24
CA LEU A 202 -7.18 -5.79 -12.82
C LEU A 202 -6.37 -6.50 -11.76
N SER A 203 -5.12 -6.81 -12.08
CA SER A 203 -4.23 -7.52 -11.18
C SER A 203 -2.96 -6.75 -10.88
N PHE A 204 -2.38 -7.02 -9.71
CA PHE A 204 -1.00 -6.69 -9.45
C PHE A 204 -0.28 -7.82 -8.73
N GLY A 205 1.00 -7.96 -9.03
CA GLY A 205 1.93 -8.80 -8.31
C GLY A 205 2.88 -7.95 -7.47
N LEU A 206 3.22 -8.46 -6.29
CA LEU A 206 4.35 -7.97 -5.51
C LEU A 206 5.53 -8.89 -5.78
N ASN A 207 6.48 -8.41 -6.58
CA ASN A 207 7.69 -9.15 -6.87
C ASN A 207 8.53 -9.33 -5.59
N PRO A 208 9.13 -10.51 -5.35
CA PRO A 208 9.93 -10.76 -4.15
C PRO A 208 11.07 -9.77 -3.97
N ASN A 209 11.75 -9.33 -5.04
CA ASN A 209 12.84 -8.36 -4.96
C ASN A 209 12.32 -6.95 -4.63
N THR A 210 11.16 -6.58 -5.15
CA THR A 210 10.53 -5.29 -4.82
C THR A 210 10.11 -5.27 -3.36
N LEU A 211 9.51 -6.35 -2.86
CA LEU A 211 9.14 -6.47 -1.46
C LEU A 211 10.38 -6.50 -0.56
N TYR A 212 11.43 -7.25 -0.94
CA TYR A 212 12.72 -7.28 -0.25
C TYR A 212 13.32 -5.87 -0.10
N SER A 213 13.33 -5.09 -1.19
CA SER A 213 13.84 -3.71 -1.17
C SER A 213 12.98 -2.78 -0.32
N ARG A 214 11.64 -2.86 -0.44
CA ARG A 214 10.71 -2.00 0.32
C ARG A 214 10.70 -2.29 1.82
N LEU A 215 10.86 -3.55 2.19
CA LEU A 215 11.08 -3.97 3.57
C LEU A 215 12.47 -3.63 4.08
N SER A 216 13.32 -3.01 3.24
CA SER A 216 14.72 -2.72 3.53
C SER A 216 15.48 -3.96 3.96
N CYS A 217 15.17 -5.14 3.44
CA CYS A 217 15.83 -6.40 3.76
C CYS A 217 17.34 -6.41 3.41
N SER A 218 17.85 -5.45 2.63
CA SER A 218 19.30 -5.23 2.51
C SER A 218 19.92 -4.63 3.78
N GLY A 219 19.11 -3.94 4.59
CA GLY A 219 19.36 -3.59 5.99
C GLY A 219 18.67 -4.51 7.00
N THR A 220 17.77 -5.42 6.58
CA THR A 220 17.04 -6.38 7.44
C THR A 220 17.20 -7.85 7.06
N GLY A 221 18.31 -8.19 6.43
CA GLY A 221 19.13 -9.21 7.04
C GLY A 221 19.62 -8.58 8.34
N GLY A 222 19.23 -9.10 9.49
CA GLY A 222 20.11 -8.98 10.66
C GLY A 222 21.41 -9.70 10.32
N GLY A 223 22.30 -9.00 9.61
CA GLY A 223 23.30 -9.62 8.74
C GLY A 223 23.68 -8.81 7.49
N GLY A 224 23.09 -7.63 7.26
CA GLY A 224 23.82 -6.56 6.60
C GLY A 224 24.89 -6.08 7.57
N ALA A 225 26.09 -6.65 7.47
CA ALA A 225 27.23 -6.36 8.33
C ALA A 225 27.28 -4.86 8.70
N CYS A 226 26.90 -4.50 9.94
CA CYS A 226 27.11 -3.17 10.49
C CYS A 226 28.52 -2.70 10.12
N ALA A 227 28.68 -1.52 9.51
CA ALA A 227 30.02 -1.04 9.17
C ALA A 227 30.93 -1.01 10.42
N SER A 228 30.31 -0.74 11.57
CA SER A 228 30.85 -0.93 12.91
C SER A 228 29.75 -1.24 13.90
N TYR A 229 30.06 -2.04 14.93
CA TYR A 229 29.22 -2.21 16.11
C TYR A 229 29.61 -1.21 17.20
N THR A 230 28.61 -0.61 17.85
CA THR A 230 28.81 0.18 19.07
C THR A 230 28.71 -0.75 20.27
N VAL A 231 29.82 -0.96 20.96
CA VAL A 231 29.85 -1.81 22.16
C VAL A 231 29.80 -0.90 23.40
N VAL A 232 28.70 -0.95 24.15
CA VAL A 232 28.50 -0.14 25.36
C VAL A 232 29.03 -0.89 26.59
N ASN A 233 29.86 -0.22 27.40
CA ASN A 233 30.37 -0.83 28.63
C ASN A 233 29.31 -0.77 29.75
N ARG A 234 28.51 -1.83 29.86
CA ARG A 234 27.52 -1.99 30.94
C ARG A 234 28.10 -2.62 32.22
N ARG A 235 29.41 -2.83 32.29
CA ARG A 235 30.07 -3.32 33.52
C ARG A 235 30.15 -2.20 34.55
N PRO A 236 30.15 -2.52 35.85
CA PRO A 236 30.24 -1.52 36.91
C PRO A 236 31.66 -0.90 37.06
N VAL A 237 32.59 -1.29 36.20
CA VAL A 237 34.00 -0.89 36.22
C VAL A 237 34.42 -0.36 34.87
N ASP A 238 35.39 0.54 34.88
CA ASP A 238 36.05 1.00 33.67
C ASP A 238 36.87 -0.12 33.04
N ILE A 239 36.88 -0.16 31.72
CA ILE A 239 37.69 -1.10 30.94
C ILE A 239 38.64 -0.32 30.04
N TYR A 240 39.67 -0.99 29.53
CA TYR A 240 40.60 -0.41 28.58
C TYR A 240 40.53 -1.16 27.26
N ALA A 241 40.30 -0.46 26.16
CA ALA A 241 40.26 -1.01 24.81
C ALA A 241 41.57 -0.70 24.07
N ARG A 242 42.11 -1.69 23.37
CA ARG A 242 43.30 -1.56 22.51
C ARG A 242 43.17 -2.52 21.32
N GLY A 243 43.62 -2.09 20.14
CA GLY A 243 43.48 -2.86 18.89
C GLY A 243 42.38 -2.32 17.97
N GLY A 244 42.40 -2.75 16.71
CA GLY A 244 41.57 -2.16 15.65
C GLY A 244 41.89 -0.68 15.43
N GLY A 245 40.92 0.21 15.67
CA GLY A 245 41.08 1.66 15.63
C GLY A 245 41.74 2.30 16.85
N TYR A 246 41.99 1.55 17.93
CA TYR A 246 42.53 2.06 19.20
C TYR A 246 44.03 1.75 19.32
N ALA A 247 44.87 2.70 18.90
CA ALA A 247 46.34 2.55 18.91
C ALA A 247 46.95 2.52 20.31
N LEU A 248 46.25 3.10 21.31
CA LEU A 248 46.65 3.15 22.72
C LEU A 248 45.58 2.48 23.59
N CYS A 249 45.89 2.32 24.87
CA CYS A 249 44.94 1.90 25.90
C CYS A 249 43.92 3.00 26.17
N THR A 250 42.79 2.98 25.46
CA THR A 250 41.70 3.93 25.64
C THR A 250 40.79 3.48 26.78
N GLN A 251 40.59 4.34 27.78
CA GLN A 251 39.65 4.08 28.88
C GLN A 251 38.21 4.21 28.38
N VAL A 252 37.39 3.21 28.69
CA VAL A 252 35.95 3.19 28.42
C VAL A 252 35.20 3.14 29.75
N PRO A 253 34.56 4.24 30.16
CA PRO A 253 33.85 4.33 31.43
C PRO A 253 32.79 3.23 31.61
N GLY A 254 32.65 2.73 32.83
CA GLY A 254 31.60 1.77 33.22
C GLY A 254 30.20 2.36 33.30
N ASN A 255 29.24 1.52 33.71
CA ASN A 255 27.83 1.87 33.95
C ASN A 255 27.10 2.47 32.73
N GLY A 256 27.52 2.11 31.51
CA GLY A 256 26.95 2.63 30.26
C GLY A 256 27.40 4.04 29.89
N ALA A 257 28.35 4.63 30.63
CA ALA A 257 28.86 5.97 30.36
C ALA A 257 29.92 6.00 29.23
N GLY A 258 30.38 4.84 28.76
CA GLY A 258 31.38 4.71 27.72
C GLY A 258 31.04 3.61 26.71
N SER A 259 31.45 3.82 25.47
CA SER A 259 31.36 2.84 24.40
C SER A 259 32.60 2.87 23.50
N PHE A 260 32.78 1.82 22.71
CA PHE A 260 33.82 1.74 21.68
C PHE A 260 33.27 1.07 20.43
N LEU A 261 33.95 1.28 19.30
CA LEU A 261 33.52 0.80 17.99
C LEU A 261 34.34 -0.42 17.55
N VAL A 262 33.65 -1.40 16.95
CA VAL A 262 34.28 -2.57 16.34
C VAL A 262 33.91 -2.62 14.86
N PHE A 263 34.88 -2.33 13.99
CA PHE A 263 34.67 -2.32 12.54
C PHE A 263 34.69 -3.72 11.94
N SER A 264 34.09 -3.86 10.74
CA SER A 264 34.13 -5.11 9.98
C SER A 264 35.57 -5.60 9.76
N GLY A 265 35.82 -6.87 10.08
CA GLY A 265 37.15 -7.50 10.01
C GLY A 265 38.12 -7.13 11.13
N GLN A 266 37.71 -6.32 12.12
CA GLN A 266 38.54 -5.97 13.27
C GLN A 266 38.21 -6.81 14.51
N SER A 267 39.21 -6.88 15.41
CA SER A 267 39.05 -7.33 16.79
C SER A 267 39.65 -6.29 17.73
N VAL A 268 38.99 -6.07 18.86
CA VAL A 268 39.42 -5.15 19.91
C VAL A 268 39.70 -5.97 21.16
N SER A 269 40.89 -5.79 21.73
CA SER A 269 41.27 -6.39 23.01
C SER A 269 40.82 -5.49 24.15
N VAL A 270 40.08 -6.07 25.09
CA VAL A 270 39.56 -5.39 26.27
C VAL A 270 40.25 -5.91 27.52
N TYR A 271 40.69 -5.00 28.38
CA TYR A 271 41.41 -5.27 29.62
C TYR A 271 40.68 -4.68 30.83
N GLY A 272 40.85 -5.30 32.00
CA GLY A 272 40.22 -4.85 33.24
C GLY A 272 40.95 -3.70 33.93
N ASN A 273 42.20 -3.41 33.58
CA ASN A 273 42.96 -2.27 34.09
C ASN A 273 44.08 -1.84 33.14
N LEU A 274 44.67 -0.67 33.40
CA LEU A 274 45.70 -0.07 32.57
C LEU A 274 46.99 -0.91 32.49
N ASN A 275 47.42 -1.51 33.60
CA ASN A 275 48.64 -2.32 33.64
C ASN A 275 48.52 -3.58 32.77
N GLN A 276 47.34 -4.23 32.78
CA GLN A 276 47.03 -5.35 31.89
C GLN A 276 47.05 -4.93 30.42
N CYS A 277 46.50 -3.76 30.10
CA CYS A 277 46.47 -3.24 28.74
C CYS A 277 47.86 -2.88 28.20
N GLN A 278 48.71 -2.27 29.03
CA GLN A 278 50.07 -1.87 28.64
C GLN A 278 50.98 -3.09 28.40
N ASN A 279 50.84 -4.12 29.24
CA ASN A 279 51.67 -5.33 29.18
C ASN A 279 51.03 -6.47 28.35
N ASP A 280 49.86 -6.24 27.76
CA ASP A 280 49.09 -7.21 26.98
C ASP A 280 48.85 -8.55 27.71
N VAL A 281 48.35 -8.46 28.96
CA VAL A 281 48.12 -9.62 29.82
C VAL A 281 46.63 -9.92 29.95
N ASN A 282 46.23 -11.14 29.61
CA ASN A 282 44.86 -11.67 29.70
C ASN A 282 43.77 -10.80 29.03
N PRO A 283 43.88 -10.49 27.73
CA PRO A 283 42.85 -9.73 27.00
C PRO A 283 41.55 -10.54 26.82
N SER A 284 40.41 -9.88 26.96
CA SER A 284 39.13 -10.36 26.42
C SER A 284 38.99 -9.84 25.00
N ILE A 285 38.96 -10.73 24.02
CA ILE A 285 38.90 -10.36 22.60
C ILE A 285 37.44 -10.23 22.19
N ILE A 286 37.10 -9.07 21.62
CA ILE A 286 35.79 -8.79 21.03
C ILE A 286 36.00 -8.59 19.54
N ALA A 287 35.56 -9.58 18.77
CA ALA A 287 35.63 -9.58 17.32
C ALA A 287 34.28 -9.20 16.71
N TYR A 288 34.34 -8.60 15.52
CA TYR A 288 33.17 -8.24 14.74
C TYR A 288 32.07 -9.32 14.67
N PRO A 289 32.37 -10.61 14.41
CA PRO A 289 31.33 -11.64 14.32
C PRO A 289 30.62 -11.91 15.65
N GLN A 290 31.29 -11.65 16.79
CA GLN A 290 30.69 -11.85 18.11
C GLN A 290 29.68 -10.75 18.42
N CYS A 291 29.95 -9.51 18.01
CA CYS A 291 28.98 -8.42 18.09
C CYS A 291 27.78 -8.70 17.17
N ALA A 292 28.04 -9.15 15.94
CA ALA A 292 26.97 -9.52 15.01
C ALA A 292 26.07 -10.64 15.53
N SER A 293 26.62 -11.60 16.29
CA SER A 293 25.82 -12.65 16.92
C SER A 293 25.05 -12.21 18.17
N ALA A 294 25.43 -11.07 18.77
CA ALA A 294 24.83 -10.54 19.98
C ALA A 294 23.74 -9.48 19.71
N ASP A 295 23.78 -8.86 18.53
CA ASP A 295 22.80 -7.89 18.01
C ASP A 295 21.54 -8.62 17.47
N ALA A 296 20.47 -8.63 18.26
CA ALA A 296 19.25 -9.37 17.98
C ALA A 296 18.21 -8.55 17.21
N ASP A 297 18.16 -7.24 17.43
CA ASP A 297 17.24 -6.29 16.79
C ASP A 297 17.83 -5.59 15.55
N SER A 298 19.12 -5.82 15.28
CA SER A 298 19.86 -5.32 14.12
C SER A 298 20.05 -3.80 14.11
N ASP A 299 20.18 -3.18 15.29
CA ASP A 299 20.43 -1.74 15.45
C ASP A 299 21.92 -1.36 15.50
N CYS A 300 22.82 -2.34 15.39
CA CYS A 300 24.27 -2.20 15.49
C CYS A 300 24.81 -1.77 16.87
N GLN A 301 24.06 -2.00 17.94
CA GLN A 301 24.46 -1.76 19.33
C GLN A 301 24.45 -3.05 20.13
N VAL A 302 25.48 -3.23 20.96
CA VAL A 302 25.57 -4.39 21.84
C VAL A 302 26.14 -3.97 23.18
N ARG A 303 25.70 -4.60 24.27
CA ARG A 303 26.29 -4.38 25.60
C ARG A 303 27.39 -5.37 25.90
N TRP A 304 28.44 -4.87 26.54
CA TRP A 304 29.44 -5.67 27.21
C TRP A 304 29.12 -5.78 28.71
N THR A 305 28.91 -7.01 29.19
CA THR A 305 28.56 -7.32 30.58
C THR A 305 29.62 -8.21 31.24
N ASN A 306 29.45 -8.55 32.53
CA ASN A 306 30.34 -9.50 33.21
C ASN A 306 30.21 -10.93 32.69
N THR A 307 29.13 -11.25 31.98
CA THR A 307 28.85 -12.58 31.41
C THR A 307 29.17 -12.66 29.91
N GLY A 308 29.55 -11.56 29.27
CA GLY A 308 29.89 -11.48 27.85
C GLY A 308 29.11 -10.41 27.09
N LEU A 309 29.12 -10.51 25.75
CA LEU A 309 28.30 -9.69 24.85
C LEU A 309 26.83 -10.14 24.90
N ALA A 310 25.94 -9.17 24.86
CA ALA A 310 24.51 -9.40 24.72
C ALA A 310 23.87 -8.20 23.99
N GLU A 311 22.61 -8.38 23.62
CA GLU A 311 21.77 -7.30 23.10
C GLU A 311 21.67 -6.14 24.08
N GLU A 312 21.81 -4.90 23.58
CA GLU A 312 21.77 -3.68 24.39
C GLU A 312 20.48 -3.53 25.21
#